data_AF-A0A4R2ZS24-F1
#
_entry.id   AF-A0A4R2ZS24-F1
#
_cell.length_a   1.000
_cell.length_b   1.000
_cell.length_c   1.000
_cell.angle_alpha   90.00
_cell.angle_beta   90.00
_cell.angle_gamma   90.00
#
_symmetry.space_group_name_H-M   'P 1'
#
loop_
_entity.id
_entity.type
_entity.pdbx_description
1 polymer ?
#
loop_
_entity_poly.entity_id
_entity_poly.type
_entity_poly.pdbx_seq_one_letter_code
_entity_poly.pdbx_strand_id
1 'polypeptide(L)'
;MILIKSPFYVDIIRYFRRMLTFEKFSSSTVLAVPPSELSIWLESLWWDKKGDWQKAHDLIDHLQDSKSAHVHAYLHRKEKDLWNARYWYNRAKKSEFIGSLDDEWEQLVRIHLF
;
A
#
# COMPACT_ATOMS: atom_id res chain seq x y z
N MET A 1 -5.33 -40.88 9.94
CA MET A 1 -4.54 -39.97 9.08
C MET A 1 -4.36 -38.66 9.84
N ILE A 2 -3.33 -38.58 10.68
CA ILE A 2 -3.09 -37.43 11.57
C ILE A 2 -2.11 -36.50 10.86
N LEU A 3 -2.59 -35.35 10.38
CA LEU A 3 -1.73 -34.30 9.83
C LEU A 3 -1.07 -33.55 10.99
N ILE A 4 0.15 -33.95 11.33
CA ILE A 4 1.01 -33.23 12.25
C ILE A 4 1.41 -31.92 11.56
N LYS A 5 0.80 -30.80 11.96
CA LYS A 5 1.29 -29.47 11.57
C LYS A 5 2.66 -29.26 12.22
N SER A 6 3.72 -29.51 11.45
CA SER A 6 5.09 -29.30 11.88
C SER A 6 5.35 -27.81 12.19
N PRO A 7 5.95 -27.46 13.35
CA PRO A 7 6.35 -26.09 13.67
C PRO A 7 7.23 -25.45 12.58
N PHE A 8 8.05 -26.27 11.92
CA PHE A 8 8.95 -25.85 10.84
C PHE A 8 8.22 -25.21 9.64
N TYR A 9 6.99 -25.64 9.34
CA TYR A 9 6.25 -25.07 8.19
C TYR A 9 5.75 -23.65 8.49
N VAL A 10 5.40 -23.38 9.74
CA VAL A 10 4.98 -22.04 10.18
C VAL A 10 6.20 -21.11 10.27
N ASP A 11 7.35 -21.63 10.69
CA ASP A 11 8.59 -20.86 10.80
C ASP A 11 9.19 -20.47 9.45
N ILE A 12 9.12 -21.34 8.42
CA ILE A 12 9.56 -21.00 7.05
C ILE A 12 8.69 -19.91 6.44
N ILE A 13 7.36 -20.00 6.59
CA ILE A 13 6.44 -18.95 6.11
C ILE A 13 6.74 -17.63 6.85
N ARG A 14 7.02 -17.67 8.15
CA ARG A 14 7.39 -16.50 8.96
C ARG A 14 8.76 -15.92 8.58
N TYR A 15 9.68 -16.75 8.10
CA TYR A 15 11.00 -16.36 7.61
C TYR A 15 10.95 -15.71 6.22
N PHE A 16 10.08 -16.20 5.32
CA PHE A 16 9.83 -15.58 4.01
C PHE A 16 9.02 -14.29 4.10
N ARG A 17 8.09 -14.19 5.06
CA ARG A 17 7.33 -12.94 5.37
C ARG A 17 8.21 -11.79 5.88
N ARG A 18 9.53 -11.97 5.96
CA ARG A 18 10.45 -11.14 6.75
C ARG A 18 11.35 -10.20 5.95
N MET A 19 11.18 -10.04 4.63
CA MET A 19 12.19 -9.32 3.83
C MET A 19 11.78 -7.99 3.19
N LEU A 20 10.55 -7.50 3.38
CA LEU A 20 10.21 -6.10 3.09
C LEU A 20 9.67 -5.43 4.35
N THR A 21 10.53 -4.68 5.03
CA THR A 21 10.11 -3.82 6.15
C THR A 21 9.71 -2.46 5.61
N PHE A 22 9.00 -1.66 6.42
CA PHE A 22 8.70 -0.28 6.05
C PHE A 22 9.96 0.51 5.71
N GLU A 23 11.04 0.33 6.48
CA GLU A 23 12.31 1.03 6.29
C GLU A 23 12.98 0.64 4.97
N LYS A 24 12.92 -0.65 4.60
CA LYS A 24 13.42 -1.13 3.30
C LYS A 24 12.57 -0.59 2.15
N PHE A 25 11.25 -0.63 2.28
CA PHE A 25 10.34 -0.08 1.28
C PHE A 25 10.59 1.43 1.09
N SER A 26 10.59 2.19 2.19
CA SER A 26 10.79 3.63 2.18
C SER A 26 12.15 4.02 1.61
N SER A 27 13.24 3.34 2.01
CA SER A 27 14.56 3.61 1.43
C SER A 27 14.66 3.26 -0.05
N SER A 28 13.85 2.32 -0.55
CA SER A 28 13.83 1.96 -1.97
C SER A 28 13.24 3.05 -2.88
N THR A 29 12.53 4.06 -2.36
CA THR A 29 11.90 5.10 -3.19
C THR A 29 12.91 6.02 -3.87
N VAL A 30 14.20 5.96 -3.49
CA VAL A 30 15.29 6.66 -4.18
C VAL A 30 15.79 5.94 -5.43
N LEU A 31 15.42 4.65 -5.62
CA LEU A 31 15.82 3.87 -6.78
C LEU A 31 15.11 4.35 -8.05
N ALA A 32 15.66 4.04 -9.23
CA ALA A 32 15.07 4.44 -10.50
C ALA A 32 13.71 3.77 -10.77
N VAL A 33 13.58 2.50 -10.39
CA VAL A 33 12.40 1.65 -10.59
C VAL A 33 12.03 0.92 -9.28
N PRO A 34 10.75 0.58 -9.07
CA PRO A 34 10.31 -0.14 -7.88
C PRO A 34 10.89 -1.56 -7.83
N PRO A 35 11.10 -2.13 -6.63
CA PRO A 35 11.40 -3.56 -6.47
C PRO A 35 10.32 -4.43 -7.13
N SER A 36 10.73 -5.52 -7.78
CA SER A 36 9.84 -6.41 -8.56
C SER A 36 8.79 -7.17 -7.74
N GLU A 37 9.01 -7.27 -6.43
CA GLU A 37 8.19 -8.02 -5.49
C GLU A 37 7.07 -7.18 -4.84
N LEU A 38 6.96 -5.90 -5.20
CA LEU A 38 5.89 -5.04 -4.67
C LEU A 38 4.52 -5.50 -5.17
N SER A 39 3.54 -5.51 -4.27
CA SER A 39 2.14 -5.55 -4.69
C SER A 39 1.79 -4.26 -5.44
N ILE A 40 0.76 -4.31 -6.29
CA ILE A 40 0.34 -3.14 -7.08
C ILE A 40 0.02 -1.90 -6.22
N TRP A 41 -0.50 -2.10 -5.00
CA TRP A 41 -0.77 -1.00 -4.05
C TRP A 41 0.53 -0.40 -3.49
N LEU A 42 1.52 -1.24 -3.16
CA LEU A 42 2.83 -0.78 -2.72
C LEU A 42 3.58 -0.08 -3.86
N GLU A 43 3.47 -0.57 -5.10
CA GLU A 43 4.05 0.08 -6.27
C GLU A 43 3.42 1.46 -6.52
N SER A 44 2.09 1.57 -6.40
CA SER A 44 1.38 2.85 -6.48
C SER A 44 1.92 3.84 -5.44
N LEU A 45 1.96 3.45 -4.16
CA LEU A 45 2.49 4.29 -3.08
C LEU A 45 3.99 4.63 -3.26
N TRP A 46 4.76 3.76 -3.91
CA TRP A 46 6.16 3.99 -4.23
C TRP A 46 6.33 5.09 -5.28
N TRP A 47 5.56 5.06 -6.36
CA TRP A 47 5.55 6.12 -7.38
C TRP A 47 5.05 7.45 -6.82
N ASP A 48 4.05 7.41 -5.95
CA ASP A 48 3.57 8.61 -5.26
C ASP A 48 4.66 9.27 -4.41
N LYS A 49 5.45 8.48 -3.67
CA LYS A 49 6.55 9.01 -2.84
C LYS A 49 7.67 9.64 -3.68
N LYS A 50 7.85 9.17 -4.92
CA LYS A 50 8.75 9.78 -5.90
C LYS A 50 8.23 11.07 -6.52
N GLY A 51 6.96 11.41 -6.27
CA GLY A 51 6.30 12.57 -6.87
C GLY A 51 5.64 12.27 -8.21
N ASP A 52 5.58 11.01 -8.65
CA ASP A 52 4.88 10.61 -9.87
C ASP A 52 3.46 10.14 -9.52
N TRP A 53 2.63 11.11 -9.17
CA TRP A 53 1.24 10.88 -8.78
C TRP A 53 0.42 10.21 -9.90
N GLN A 54 0.63 10.63 -11.16
CA GLN A 54 -0.12 10.09 -12.30
C GLN A 54 0.12 8.60 -12.43
N LYS A 55 1.39 8.18 -12.38
CA LYS A 55 1.74 6.76 -12.43
C LYS A 55 1.20 5.98 -11.24
N ALA A 56 1.22 6.57 -10.06
CA ALA A 56 0.62 5.97 -8.87
C ALA A 56 -0.88 5.71 -9.04
N HIS A 57 -1.60 6.70 -9.57
CA HIS A 57 -3.04 6.63 -9.83
C HIS A 57 -3.36 5.59 -10.92
N ASP A 58 -2.69 5.64 -12.07
CA ASP A 58 -2.95 4.75 -13.22
C ASP A 58 -2.80 3.27 -12.87
N LEU A 59 -1.85 2.93 -11.99
CA LEU A 59 -1.65 1.55 -11.52
C LEU A 59 -2.88 0.95 -10.85
N ILE A 60 -3.71 1.76 -10.19
CA ILE A 60 -4.86 1.30 -9.39
C ILE A 60 -6.22 1.76 -9.94
N ASP A 61 -6.24 2.62 -10.96
CA ASP A 61 -7.45 3.22 -11.53
C ASP A 61 -8.47 2.18 -12.02
N HIS A 62 -7.97 1.13 -12.68
CA HIS A 62 -8.79 0.06 -13.24
C HIS A 62 -9.28 -0.97 -12.20
N LEU A 63 -8.80 -0.90 -10.95
CA LEU A 63 -9.11 -1.85 -9.90
C LEU A 63 -10.33 -1.41 -9.09
N GLN A 64 -11.23 -2.35 -8.80
CA GLN A 64 -12.52 -2.08 -8.14
C GLN A 64 -12.58 -2.55 -6.68
N ASP A 65 -11.47 -3.07 -6.15
CA ASP A 65 -11.43 -3.62 -4.81
C ASP A 65 -11.23 -2.54 -3.73
N SER A 66 -11.56 -2.91 -2.48
CA SER A 66 -11.52 -2.00 -1.33
C SER A 66 -10.12 -1.50 -0.98
N LYS A 67 -9.05 -2.21 -1.34
CA LYS A 67 -7.67 -1.78 -1.06
C LYS A 67 -7.26 -0.69 -2.04
N SER A 68 -7.53 -0.90 -3.33
CA SER A 68 -7.31 0.08 -4.39
C SER A 68 -8.09 1.37 -4.12
N ALA A 69 -9.36 1.26 -3.70
CA ALA A 69 -10.16 2.41 -3.29
C ALA A 69 -9.55 3.20 -2.11
N HIS A 70 -8.87 2.52 -1.17
CA HIS A 70 -8.25 3.20 -0.03
C HIS A 70 -7.02 4.02 -0.45
N VAL A 71 -6.21 3.48 -1.37
CA VAL A 71 -5.06 4.21 -1.93
C VAL A 71 -5.54 5.37 -2.80
N HIS A 72 -6.60 5.21 -3.61
CA HIS A 72 -7.25 6.30 -4.36
C HIS A 72 -7.68 7.46 -3.45
N ALA A 73 -8.27 7.15 -2.30
CA ALA A 73 -8.70 8.16 -1.34
C ALA A 73 -7.53 9.04 -0.87
N TYR A 74 -6.40 8.42 -0.53
CA TYR A 74 -5.17 9.11 -0.19
C TYR A 74 -4.64 9.97 -1.34
N LEU A 75 -4.57 9.41 -2.56
CA LEU A 75 -4.04 10.11 -3.73
C LEU A 75 -4.84 11.38 -4.04
N HIS A 76 -6.17 11.33 -3.99
CA HIS A 76 -6.99 12.54 -4.17
C HIS A 76 -6.94 13.50 -2.97
N ARG A 77 -6.74 13.00 -1.74
CA ARG A 77 -6.50 13.86 -0.58
C ARG A 77 -5.22 14.68 -0.77
N LYS A 78 -4.17 14.08 -1.34
CA LYS A 78 -2.90 14.75 -1.66
C LYS A 78 -3.06 15.88 -2.68
N GLU A 79 -3.94 15.70 -3.67
CA GLU A 79 -4.29 16.76 -4.65
C GLU A 79 -5.23 17.84 -4.08
N LYS A 80 -5.73 17.65 -2.85
CA LYS A 80 -6.76 18.48 -2.21
C LYS A 80 -8.14 18.39 -2.88
N ASP A 81 -8.38 17.34 -3.68
CA ASP A 81 -9.72 16.97 -4.15
C ASP A 81 -10.47 16.19 -3.06
N LEU A 82 -10.92 16.93 -2.05
CA LEU A 82 -11.53 16.34 -0.85
C LEU A 82 -12.86 15.65 -1.14
N TRP A 83 -13.61 16.10 -2.15
CA TRP A 83 -14.89 15.48 -2.51
C TRP A 83 -14.66 14.09 -3.11
N ASN A 84 -13.69 13.96 -4.00
CA ASN A 84 -13.37 12.68 -4.61
C ASN A 84 -12.65 11.75 -3.62
N ALA A 85 -11.75 12.29 -2.78
CA ALA A 85 -11.13 11.55 -1.69
C ALA A 85 -12.20 10.90 -0.78
N ARG A 86 -13.23 11.66 -0.38
CA ARG A 86 -14.38 11.15 0.39
C ARG A 86 -15.12 10.04 -0.29
N TYR A 87 -15.40 10.21 -1.58
CA TYR A 87 -16.05 9.18 -2.38
C TYR A 87 -15.26 7.87 -2.36
N TRP A 88 -13.93 7.94 -2.48
CA TRP A 88 -13.07 6.76 -2.44
C TRP A 88 -12.89 6.16 -1.04
N TYR A 89 -12.80 6.96 0.03
CA TYR A 89 -12.85 6.46 1.41
C TYR A 89 -14.14 5.67 1.67
N ASN A 90 -15.28 6.19 1.21
CA ASN A 90 -16.56 5.51 1.31
C ASN A 90 -16.57 4.19 0.53
N ARG A 91 -16.03 4.16 -0.70
CA ARG A 91 -15.87 2.90 -1.46
C ARG A 91 -14.98 1.90 -0.74
N ALA A 92 -13.92 2.36 -0.08
CA ALA A 92 -13.02 1.56 0.71
C ALA A 92 -13.61 1.11 2.06
N LYS A 93 -14.80 1.60 2.43
CA LYS A 93 -15.41 1.41 3.77
C LYS A 93 -14.45 1.83 4.88
N LYS A 94 -13.76 2.95 4.70
CA LYS A 94 -12.84 3.56 5.66
C LYS A 94 -13.33 4.96 6.02
N SER A 95 -13.08 5.38 7.25
CA SER A 95 -13.22 6.78 7.63
C SER A 95 -12.11 7.60 6.97
N GLU A 96 -12.36 8.88 6.72
CA GLU A 96 -11.30 9.82 6.31
C GLU A 96 -10.15 9.78 7.32
N PHE A 97 -8.91 9.76 6.82
CA PHE A 97 -7.74 9.76 7.68
C PHE A 97 -7.58 11.13 8.38
N ILE A 98 -7.29 11.09 9.68
CA ILE A 98 -7.04 12.28 10.50
C ILE A 98 -5.54 12.35 10.79
N GLY A 99 -4.88 13.40 10.31
CA GLY A 99 -3.44 13.59 10.43
C GLY A 99 -2.80 14.03 9.12
N SER A 100 -1.47 14.01 9.08
CA SER A 100 -0.72 14.44 7.90
C SER A 100 -0.84 13.47 6.73
N LEU A 101 -0.42 13.90 5.53
CA LEU A 101 -0.33 13.03 4.35
C LEU A 101 0.79 11.99 4.50
N ASP A 102 1.89 12.33 5.18
CA ASP A 102 2.99 11.39 5.42
C ASP A 102 2.57 10.28 6.39
N ASP A 103 1.80 10.60 7.43
CA ASP A 103 1.28 9.61 8.38
C ASP A 103 0.34 8.61 7.69
N GLU A 104 -0.54 9.12 6.81
CA GLU A 104 -1.46 8.26 6.06
C GLU A 104 -0.72 7.37 5.06
N TRP A 105 0.25 7.94 4.34
CA TRP A 105 1.07 7.17 3.41
C TRP A 105 1.79 6.03 4.13
N GLU A 106 2.42 6.32 5.27
CA GLU A 106 3.08 5.29 6.08
C GLU A 106 2.08 4.22 6.55
N GLN A 107 0.89 4.62 7.02
CA GLN A 107 -0.14 3.67 7.42
C GLN A 107 -0.56 2.75 6.27
N LEU A 108 -0.78 3.30 5.08
CA LEU A 108 -1.14 2.52 3.89
C LEU A 108 -0.04 1.55 3.50
N VAL A 109 1.22 1.99 3.47
CA VAL A 109 2.36 1.10 3.23
C VAL A 109 2.38 -0.04 4.22
N ARG A 110 2.26 0.26 5.53
CA ARG A 110 2.28 -0.77 6.58
C ARG A 110 1.12 -1.76 6.44
N ILE A 111 -0.08 -1.32 6.06
CA ILE A 111 -1.23 -2.20 5.81
C ILE A 111 -0.97 -3.14 4.63
N HIS A 112 -0.25 -2.70 3.60
CA HIS A 112 0.02 -3.51 2.41
C HIS A 112 1.27 -4.41 2.52
N LEU A 113 2.04 -4.31 3.61
CA LEU A 113 3.17 -5.20 3.91
C LEU A 113 2.78 -6.52 4.60
N PHE A 114 1.55 -6.66 5.14
CA PHE A 114 1.14 -7.82 5.97
C PHE A 114 -0.15 -8.51 5.49
#